data_AF-A0A1F3LLA5-F1
#
_entry.id   AF-A0A1F3LLA5-F1
#
_cell.length_a   1.000
_cell.length_b   1.000
_cell.length_c   1.000
_cell.angle_alpha   90.00
_cell.angle_beta   90.00
_cell.angle_gamma   90.00
#
_symmetry.space_group_name_H-M   'P 1'
#
loop_
_entity.id
_entity.type
_entity.pdbx_description
1 polymer ?
#
loop_
_entity_poly.entity_id
_entity_poly.type
_entity_poly.pdbx_seq_one_letter_code
_entity_poly.pdbx_strand_id
1 'polypeptide(L)'
;METTFGTNCPCYEISWLWYAVAVVIAFGTGALWYTVIFGKQWIKAVNYECKCGANLSKGEECKCESRFPWEMIFQFISTAIIGLMYFFLTQLSLCMAIFVCIAFAAWTKSMLKFQIADWKRYITLALVDVGYFVVVSAIFILFAHL
;
A
#
# COMPACT_ATOMS: atom_id res chain seq x y z
N MET A 1 0.64 39.51 -9.53
CA MET A 1 -0.43 38.56 -9.13
C MET A 1 0.13 37.79 -7.97
N GLU A 2 0.03 38.38 -6.78
CA GLU A 2 0.54 37.80 -5.54
C GLU A 2 -0.48 36.75 -5.08
N THR A 3 -0.15 35.47 -5.23
CA THR A 3 -0.87 34.40 -4.53
C THR A 3 -0.47 34.47 -3.06
N THR A 4 -1.17 35.29 -2.29
CA THR A 4 -1.16 35.24 -0.84
C THR A 4 -1.70 33.86 -0.44
N PHE A 5 -0.79 32.94 -0.06
CA PHE A 5 -1.17 31.79 0.74
C PHE A 5 -1.76 32.33 2.04
N GLY A 6 -3.09 32.34 2.13
CA GLY A 6 -3.81 32.79 3.31
C GLY A 6 -3.34 32.04 4.56
N THR A 7 -3.48 32.70 5.69
CA THR A 7 -3.09 32.30 7.05
C THR A 7 -3.73 31.00 7.58
N ASN A 8 -4.45 30.25 6.74
CA ASN A 8 -5.00 28.93 7.06
C ASN A 8 -4.18 27.88 6.33
N CYS A 9 -3.13 27.39 6.97
CA CYS A 9 -2.38 26.25 6.46
C CYS A 9 -3.31 25.02 6.50
N PRO A 10 -3.56 24.30 5.39
CA PRO A 10 -4.44 23.12 5.36
C PRO A 10 -3.95 21.98 6.28
N CYS A 11 -2.72 22.09 6.80
CA CYS A 11 -2.18 21.23 7.84
C CYS A 11 -2.96 21.29 9.17
N TYR A 12 -3.71 22.37 9.43
CA TYR A 12 -4.43 22.56 10.70
C TYR A 12 -5.79 21.84 10.76
N GLU A 13 -6.32 21.39 9.63
CA GLU A 13 -7.60 20.66 9.54
C GLU A 13 -7.44 19.13 9.56
N ILE A 14 -6.20 18.63 9.60
CA ILE A 14 -5.95 17.19 9.69
C ILE A 14 -6.31 16.69 11.09
N SER A 15 -7.31 15.82 11.18
CA SER A 15 -7.55 15.05 12.40
C SER A 15 -6.46 13.99 12.58
N TRP A 16 -5.46 14.32 13.40
CA TRP A 16 -4.35 13.42 13.73
C TRP A 16 -4.80 12.10 14.37
N LEU A 17 -5.94 12.12 15.07
CA LEU A 17 -6.55 10.92 15.64
C LEU A 17 -7.01 9.97 14.53
N TRP A 18 -7.78 10.48 13.56
CA TRP A 18 -8.28 9.66 12.45
C TRP A 18 -7.18 9.22 11.50
N TYR A 19 -6.13 10.05 11.34
CA TYR A 19 -4.92 9.65 10.65
C TYR A 19 -4.25 8.45 11.33
N ALA A 20 -4.02 8.49 12.65
CA ALA A 20 -3.40 7.39 13.37
C ALA A 20 -4.24 6.10 13.28
N VAL A 21 -5.57 6.22 13.41
CA VAL A 21 -6.49 5.08 13.24
C VAL A 21 -6.43 4.54 11.82
N ALA A 22 -6.44 5.40 10.80
CA ALA A 22 -6.36 4.99 9.40
C ALA A 22 -5.05 4.24 9.09
N VAL A 23 -3.91 4.69 9.63
CA VAL A 23 -2.62 4.00 9.46
C VAL A 23 -2.65 2.60 10.05
N VAL A 24 -3.19 2.44 11.26
CA VAL A 24 -3.31 1.12 11.92
C VAL A 24 -4.25 0.21 11.12
N ILE A 25 -5.40 0.72 10.67
CA ILE A 25 -6.37 -0.05 9.88
C ILE A 25 -5.77 -0.43 8.53
N ALA A 26 -5.11 0.48 7.83
CA ALA A 26 -4.47 0.22 6.54
C ALA A 26 -3.37 -0.85 6.68
N PHE A 27 -2.52 -0.74 7.71
CA PHE A 27 -1.47 -1.71 7.99
C PHE A 27 -2.05 -3.10 8.32
N GLY A 28 -3.07 -3.16 9.17
CA GLY A 28 -3.79 -4.39 9.51
C GLY A 28 -4.48 -5.02 8.30
N THR A 29 -5.05 -4.18 7.43
CA THR A 29 -5.64 -4.62 6.15
C THR A 29 -4.58 -5.26 5.26
N GLY A 30 -3.36 -4.72 5.22
CA GLY A 30 -2.23 -5.33 4.52
C GLY A 30 -1.89 -6.72 5.05
N ALA A 31 -1.80 -6.86 6.37
CA ALA A 31 -1.58 -8.17 6.98
C ALA A 31 -2.65 -9.18 6.55
N LEU A 32 -3.94 -8.82 6.62
CA LEU A 32 -5.04 -9.70 6.20
C LEU A 32 -5.03 -9.99 4.69
N TRP A 33 -4.75 -8.98 3.87
CA TRP A 33 -4.72 -9.08 2.41
C TRP A 33 -3.69 -10.08 1.93
N TYR A 34 -2.46 -9.96 2.43
CA TYR A 34 -1.31 -10.75 2.01
C TYR A 34 -1.16 -12.09 2.75
N THR A 35 -1.87 -12.32 3.86
CA THR A 35 -1.81 -13.60 4.58
C THR A 35 -3.06 -14.46 4.36
N VAL A 36 -4.26 -13.86 4.47
CA VAL A 36 -5.54 -14.59 4.49
C VAL A 36 -6.20 -14.57 3.12
N ILE A 37 -6.40 -13.39 2.54
CA ILE A 37 -7.24 -13.24 1.34
C ILE A 37 -6.50 -13.74 0.10
N PHE A 38 -5.30 -13.23 -0.14
CA PHE A 38 -4.52 -13.53 -1.34
C PHE A 38 -3.20 -14.24 -1.07
N GLY A 39 -2.90 -14.62 0.17
CA GLY A 39 -1.57 -15.12 0.55
C GLY A 39 -1.05 -16.28 -0.30
N LYS A 40 -1.88 -17.29 -0.56
CA LYS A 40 -1.48 -18.43 -1.42
C LYS A 40 -1.16 -18.00 -2.85
N GLN A 41 -1.97 -17.11 -3.43
CA GLN A 41 -1.80 -16.64 -4.80
C GLN A 41 -0.59 -15.72 -4.90
N TRP A 42 -0.42 -14.83 -3.92
CA TRP A 42 0.68 -13.89 -3.84
C TRP A 42 2.02 -14.61 -3.68
N ILE A 43 2.17 -15.48 -2.67
CA ILE A 43 3.41 -16.25 -2.42
C ILE A 43 3.84 -17.03 -3.68
N LYS A 44 2.88 -17.68 -4.34
CA LYS A 44 3.14 -18.41 -5.58
C LYS A 44 3.54 -17.47 -6.72
N ALA A 45 2.90 -16.31 -6.83
CA ALA A 45 3.19 -15.35 -7.89
C ALA A 45 4.49 -14.57 -7.66
N VAL A 46 4.89 -14.28 -6.41
CA VAL A 46 6.21 -13.68 -6.14
C VAL A 46 7.35 -14.69 -6.23
N ASN A 47 7.05 -16.00 -6.28
CA ASN A 47 8.04 -17.09 -6.17
C ASN A 47 8.94 -16.88 -4.94
N TYR A 48 8.31 -16.73 -3.77
CA TYR A 48 9.03 -16.41 -2.56
C TYR A 48 9.94 -17.58 -2.12
N GLU A 49 11.25 -17.33 -2.11
CA GLU A 49 12.25 -18.23 -1.56
C GLU A 49 12.72 -17.70 -0.21
N CYS A 50 12.65 -18.55 0.81
CA CYS A 50 13.22 -18.23 2.11
C CYS A 50 14.74 -18.20 2.07
N LYS A 51 15.34 -17.52 3.04
CA LYS A 51 16.80 -17.39 3.16
C LYS A 51 17.57 -18.72 3.18
N CYS A 52 16.92 -19.78 3.61
CA CYS A 52 17.47 -21.14 3.63
C CYS A 52 17.27 -21.89 2.30
N GLY A 53 16.80 -21.22 1.25
CA GLY A 53 16.53 -21.82 -0.06
C GLY A 53 15.19 -22.55 -0.17
N ALA A 54 14.41 -22.62 0.92
CA ALA A 54 13.10 -23.25 0.89
C ALA A 54 12.11 -22.43 0.07
N ASN A 55 11.47 -23.04 -0.93
CA ASN A 55 10.60 -22.36 -1.87
C ASN A 55 9.12 -22.55 -1.48
N LEU A 56 8.52 -21.52 -0.86
CA LEU A 56 7.12 -21.53 -0.44
C LEU A 56 6.15 -21.63 -1.62
N SER A 57 6.56 -21.24 -2.83
CA SER A 57 5.75 -21.42 -4.06
C SER A 57 5.52 -22.90 -4.39
N LYS A 58 6.43 -23.79 -3.95
CA LYS A 58 6.34 -25.24 -4.11
C LYS A 58 5.75 -25.96 -2.90
N GLY A 59 5.35 -25.23 -1.86
CA GLY A 59 4.76 -25.78 -0.63
C GLY A 59 5.78 -26.22 0.42
N GLU A 60 7.04 -25.80 0.31
CA GLU A 60 8.05 -26.07 1.34
C GLU A 60 7.85 -25.15 2.55
N GLU A 61 8.03 -25.70 3.76
CA GLU A 61 7.93 -24.94 5.01
C GLU A 61 9.26 -24.25 5.35
N CYS A 62 9.22 -22.96 5.66
CA CYS A 62 10.41 -22.24 6.12
C CYS A 62 10.64 -22.47 7.60
N LYS A 63 11.63 -23.32 7.90
CA LYS A 63 12.05 -23.67 9.28
C LYS A 63 13.16 -22.77 9.85
N CYS A 64 13.34 -21.59 9.25
CA CYS A 64 14.55 -20.80 9.39
C CYS A 64 14.27 -19.58 10.27
N GLU A 65 15.22 -19.19 11.11
CA GLU A 65 15.03 -18.12 12.09
C GLU A 65 14.61 -16.82 11.39
N SER A 66 13.51 -16.22 11.86
CA SER A 66 12.95 -15.02 11.25
C SER A 66 13.96 -13.88 11.33
N ARG A 67 14.19 -13.19 10.20
CA ARG A 67 14.95 -11.93 10.25
C ARG A 67 14.20 -10.95 11.16
N PHE A 68 14.95 -10.22 11.98
CA PHE A 68 14.45 -9.10 12.80
C PHE A 68 13.43 -8.25 12.00
N PRO A 69 12.32 -7.77 12.60
CA PRO A 69 11.12 -7.27 11.91
C PRO A 69 11.29 -5.90 11.21
N TRP A 70 12.48 -5.57 10.73
CA TRP A 70 12.78 -4.34 9.99
C TRP A 70 11.88 -4.15 8.78
N GLU A 71 11.50 -5.23 8.09
CA GLU A 71 10.58 -5.20 6.96
C GLU A 71 9.18 -4.72 7.38
N MET A 72 8.68 -5.18 8.54
CA MET A 72 7.40 -4.72 9.08
C MET A 72 7.45 -3.26 9.53
N ILE A 73 8.55 -2.84 10.16
CA ILE A 73 8.74 -1.43 10.56
C ILE A 73 8.79 -0.53 9.32
N PHE A 74 9.55 -0.92 8.30
CA PHE A 74 9.65 -0.18 7.05
C PHE A 74 8.30 -0.08 6.35
N GLN A 75 7.53 -1.16 6.33
CA GLN A 75 6.19 -1.17 5.76
C GLN A 75 5.24 -0.27 6.55
N PHE A 76 5.27 -0.30 7.88
CA PHE A 76 4.46 0.58 8.71
C PHE A 76 4.78 2.07 8.47
N ILE A 77 6.06 2.43 8.45
CA ILE A 77 6.51 3.81 8.17
C ILE A 77 6.09 4.23 6.77
N SER A 78 6.26 3.35 5.77
CA SER A 78 5.87 3.63 4.38
C SER A 78 4.35 3.82 4.26
N THR A 79 3.55 3.00 4.95
CA THR A 79 2.09 3.14 5.03
C THR A 79 1.70 4.47 5.69
N ALA A 80 2.39 4.89 6.75
CA ALA A 80 2.18 6.18 7.39
C ALA A 80 2.45 7.35 6.43
N ILE A 81 3.58 7.32 5.70
CA ILE A 81 3.94 8.37 4.73
C ILE A 81 2.90 8.47 3.60
N ILE A 82 2.47 7.33 3.04
CA ILE A 82 1.42 7.30 2.02
C ILE A 82 0.10 7.83 2.58
N GLY A 83 -0.26 7.43 3.80
CA GLY A 83 -1.46 7.94 4.47
C GLY A 83 -1.43 9.45 4.64
N LEU A 84 -0.29 9.99 5.07
CA LEU A 84 -0.12 11.43 5.27
C LEU A 84 -0.30 12.18 3.94
N MET A 85 0.25 11.66 2.85
CA MET A 85 0.05 12.21 1.50
C MET A 85 -1.45 12.29 1.16
N TYR A 86 -2.23 11.23 1.39
CA TYR A 86 -3.67 11.24 1.09
C TYR A 86 -4.48 12.15 2.02
N PHE A 87 -4.09 12.28 3.28
CA PHE A 87 -4.72 13.24 4.20
C PHE A 87 -4.51 14.67 3.70
N PHE A 88 -3.33 15.03 3.22
CA PHE A 88 -3.09 16.35 2.61
C PHE A 88 -3.84 16.53 1.29
N LEU A 89 -3.76 15.55 0.38
CA LEU A 89 -4.38 15.66 -0.94
C LEU A 89 -5.91 15.78 -0.84
N THR A 90 -6.53 15.02 0.08
CA THR A 90 -8.00 15.02 0.25
C THR A 90 -8.51 16.38 0.74
N GLN A 91 -7.78 17.03 1.66
CA GLN A 91 -8.11 18.37 2.14
C GLN A 91 -7.97 19.44 1.04
N LEU A 92 -6.98 19.30 0.15
CA LEU A 92 -6.82 20.19 -1.00
C LEU A 92 -7.90 19.97 -2.07
N SER A 93 -8.13 18.70 -2.45
CA SER A 93 -9.13 18.31 -3.44
C SER A 93 -9.32 16.79 -3.48
N LEU A 94 -10.54 16.32 -3.21
CA LEU A 94 -10.91 14.91 -3.37
C LEU A 94 -10.63 14.39 -4.79
N CYS A 95 -10.93 15.19 -5.83
CA CYS A 95 -10.66 14.82 -7.22
C CYS A 95 -9.18 14.57 -7.46
N MET A 96 -8.32 15.40 -6.86
CA MET A 96 -6.88 15.27 -6.97
C MET A 96 -6.38 14.01 -6.24
N ALA A 97 -6.89 13.69 -5.05
CA ALA A 97 -6.58 12.46 -4.34
C ALA A 97 -6.96 11.21 -5.17
N ILE A 98 -8.14 11.20 -5.79
CA ILE A 98 -8.59 10.11 -6.68
C ILE A 98 -7.69 10.00 -7.91
N PHE A 99 -7.34 11.13 -8.55
CA PHE A 99 -6.48 11.12 -9.73
C PHE A 99 -5.07 10.59 -9.41
N VAL A 100 -4.51 11.00 -8.27
CA VAL A 100 -3.22 10.48 -7.77
C VAL A 100 -3.30 8.98 -7.51
N CYS A 101 -4.38 8.49 -6.88
CA CYS A 101 -4.58 7.06 -6.68
C CYS A 101 -4.60 6.29 -8.01
N ILE A 102 -5.35 6.77 -9.01
CA ILE A 102 -5.42 6.14 -10.33
C ILE A 102 -4.06 6.18 -11.03
N ALA A 103 -3.36 7.31 -10.96
CA ALA A 103 -2.04 7.48 -11.58
C ALA A 103 -1.00 6.52 -10.97
N PHE A 104 -0.91 6.42 -9.65
CA PHE A 104 0.01 5.49 -8.99
C PHE A 104 -0.38 4.03 -9.22
N ALA A 105 -1.68 3.71 -9.26
CA ALA A 105 -2.15 2.37 -9.59
C ALA A 105 -1.76 1.97 -11.02
N ALA A 106 -1.98 2.87 -11.99
CA ALA A 106 -1.60 2.66 -13.39
C ALA A 106 -0.07 2.56 -13.56
N TRP A 107 0.68 3.41 -12.86
CA TRP A 107 2.15 3.37 -12.87
C TRP A 107 2.69 2.05 -12.32
N THR A 108 2.22 1.63 -11.15
CA THR A 108 2.62 0.36 -10.52
C THR A 108 2.30 -0.82 -11.42
N LYS A 109 1.10 -0.83 -12.01
CA LYS A 109 0.69 -1.85 -12.99
C LYS A 109 1.62 -1.87 -14.21
N SER A 110 1.99 -0.72 -14.74
CA SER A 110 2.93 -0.60 -15.87
C SER A 110 4.31 -1.15 -15.53
N MET A 111 4.86 -0.76 -14.36
CA MET A 111 6.16 -1.25 -13.88
C MET A 111 6.18 -2.77 -13.72
N LEU A 112 5.13 -3.35 -13.14
CA LEU A 112 4.99 -4.81 -13.02
C LEU A 112 5.00 -5.51 -14.39
N LYS A 113 4.43 -4.88 -15.42
CA LYS A 113 4.39 -5.48 -16.77
C LYS A 113 5.79 -5.56 -17.40
N PHE A 114 6.66 -4.59 -17.13
CA PHE A 114 8.04 -4.62 -17.61
C PHE A 114 8.91 -5.64 -16.85
N GLN A 115 8.58 -5.93 -15.59
CA GLN A 115 9.33 -6.87 -14.76
C GLN A 115 8.90 -8.34 -14.99
N ILE A 116 7.64 -8.56 -15.38
CA ILE A 116 7.05 -9.91 -15.46
C ILE A 116 6.66 -10.24 -16.90
N ALA A 117 7.39 -11.18 -17.49
CA ALA A 117 7.10 -11.69 -18.82
C ALA A 117 5.81 -12.53 -18.87
N ASP A 118 5.60 -13.40 -17.87
CA ASP A 118 4.43 -14.29 -17.81
C ASP A 118 3.13 -13.52 -17.55
N TRP A 119 2.15 -13.70 -18.44
CA TRP A 119 0.90 -12.94 -18.40
C TRP A 119 0.01 -13.30 -17.21
N LYS A 120 -0.04 -14.58 -16.82
CA LYS A 120 -0.87 -15.02 -15.69
C LYS A 120 -0.31 -14.50 -14.38
N ARG A 121 1.00 -14.66 -14.16
CA ARG A 121 1.74 -14.13 -13.00
C ARG A 121 1.61 -12.62 -12.91
N TYR A 122 1.73 -11.92 -14.04
CA TYR A 122 1.54 -10.47 -14.12
C TYR A 122 0.13 -10.06 -13.66
N ILE A 123 -0.93 -10.69 -14.20
CA ILE A 123 -2.31 -10.34 -13.81
C ILE A 123 -2.54 -10.60 -12.33
N THR A 124 -2.05 -11.74 -11.80
CA THR A 124 -2.21 -12.06 -10.38
C THR A 124 -1.51 -11.02 -9.49
N LEU A 125 -0.25 -10.68 -9.77
CA LEU A 125 0.46 -9.68 -8.97
C LEU A 125 -0.13 -8.28 -9.13
N ALA A 126 -0.50 -7.89 -10.35
CA ALA A 126 -1.17 -6.62 -10.57
C ALA A 126 -2.49 -6.54 -9.80
N LEU A 127 -3.31 -7.61 -9.79
CA LEU A 127 -4.57 -7.62 -9.06
C LEU A 127 -4.35 -7.55 -7.54
N VAL A 128 -3.37 -8.29 -7.02
CA VAL A 128 -3.11 -8.33 -5.57
C VAL A 128 -2.47 -7.03 -5.09
N ASP A 129 -1.39 -6.57 -5.72
CA ASP A 129 -0.60 -5.42 -5.24
C ASP A 129 -1.25 -4.08 -5.60
N VAL A 130 -1.76 -3.93 -6.82
CA VAL A 130 -2.48 -2.70 -7.21
C VAL A 130 -3.84 -2.66 -6.52
N GLY A 131 -4.51 -3.81 -6.37
CA GLY A 131 -5.77 -3.90 -5.62
C GLY A 131 -5.59 -3.49 -4.16
N TYR A 132 -4.55 -3.99 -3.50
CA TYR A 132 -4.20 -3.58 -2.13
C TYR A 132 -3.97 -2.07 -2.04
N PHE A 133 -3.17 -1.50 -2.94
CA PHE A 133 -2.89 -0.07 -2.96
C PHE A 133 -4.17 0.78 -3.09
N VAL A 134 -5.09 0.38 -3.97
CA VAL A 134 -6.37 1.07 -4.15
C VAL A 134 -7.21 1.00 -2.88
N VAL A 135 -7.31 -0.17 -2.24
CA VAL A 135 -8.06 -0.34 -0.99
C VAL A 135 -7.48 0.53 0.13
N VAL A 136 -6.16 0.54 0.31
CA VAL A 136 -5.49 1.38 1.31
C VAL A 136 -5.68 2.86 1.02
N SER A 137 -5.59 3.26 -0.24
CA SER A 137 -5.83 4.65 -0.66
C SER A 137 -7.27 5.07 -0.35
N ALA A 138 -8.26 4.19 -0.58
CA ALA A 138 -9.65 4.43 -0.22
C ALA A 138 -9.85 4.57 1.29
N ILE A 139 -9.19 3.74 2.12
CA ILE A 139 -9.20 3.88 3.58
C ILE A 139 -8.71 5.27 3.99
N PHE A 140 -7.57 5.72 3.46
CA PHE A 140 -7.03 7.03 3.82
C PHE A 140 -7.91 8.19 3.35
N ILE A 141 -8.46 8.12 2.14
CA ILE A 141 -9.38 9.16 1.64
C ILE A 141 -10.64 9.23 2.51
N LEU A 142 -11.22 8.08 2.88
CA LEU A 142 -12.43 8.03 3.72
C LEU A 142 -12.17 8.59 5.12
N PHE A 143 -11.07 8.19 5.75
CA PHE A 143 -10.73 8.67 7.09
C PHE A 143 -10.26 10.13 7.12
N ALA A 144 -9.75 10.65 6.00
CA ALA A 144 -9.41 12.08 5.89
C ALA A 144 -10.65 13.00 5.88
N HIS A 145 -11.85 12.44 5.68
CA HIS A 145 -13.12 13.16 5.78
C HIS A 145 -13.77 13.11 7.19
N LEU A 146 -13.17 12.37 8.13
CA LEU A 146 -13.61 12.27 9.53
C LEU A 146 -12.81 13.22 10.42
#